data_AF-A0A5A9P1K1-F1
#
_entry.id   AF-A0A5A9P1K1-F1
#
_cell.length_a   1.000
_cell.length_b   1.000
_cell.length_c   1.000
_cell.angle_alpha   90.00
_cell.angle_beta   90.00
_cell.angle_gamma   90.00
#
_symmetry.space_group_name_H-M   'P 1'
#
loop_
_entity.id
_entity.type
_entity.pdbx_description
1 polymer ?
#
loop_
_entity_poly.entity_id
_entity_poly.type
_entity_poly.pdbx_seq_one_letter_code
_entity_poly.pdbx_strand_id
1 'polypeptide(L)'
;MQQHSELDSLQTSGSKFRVLLGLTGSVAALKAPLLVDVRVVTTDHATHFYDINEVPVHAYTDKDEWEMWTKRCDPVLHIELRRWADLFVIAPLDANTLGKIASGICDNLLTCVVRAWDTNRPLLFCPAMNTAMWNHPITAQQVATLKTFGYIEIPCISKKLVCGDEGKGGMAEVSTIVDTVKQYFQKPGV
;
A
#
# COMPACT_ATOMS: atom_id res chain seq x y z
N MET A 1 -4.15 47.56 0.77
CA MET A 1 -3.26 46.86 1.73
C MET A 1 -4.00 45.59 2.15
N GLN A 2 -3.85 44.54 1.36
CA GLN A 2 -2.90 43.43 1.56
C GLN A 2 -3.47 42.38 2.53
N GLN A 3 -4.18 41.39 1.97
CA GLN A 3 -4.21 39.98 2.40
C GLN A 3 -5.01 39.17 1.35
N HIS A 4 -4.53 39.24 0.11
CA HIS A 4 -4.91 38.41 -1.03
C HIS A 4 -3.59 38.10 -1.76
N SER A 5 -2.82 37.10 -1.32
CA SER A 5 -1.64 36.64 -2.11
C SER A 5 -0.92 35.34 -1.71
N GLU A 6 -1.26 34.58 -0.67
CA GLU A 6 -0.38 33.46 -0.24
C GLU A 6 -0.97 32.04 -0.19
N LEU A 7 -2.17 31.80 -0.73
CA LEU A 7 -2.73 30.44 -0.80
C LEU A 7 -2.96 29.90 -2.23
N ASP A 8 -2.68 30.71 -3.26
CA ASP A 8 -2.93 30.36 -4.68
C ASP A 8 -1.66 30.03 -5.50
N SER A 9 -0.49 29.84 -4.87
CA SER A 9 0.78 29.68 -5.59
C SER A 9 1.36 28.26 -5.64
N LEU A 10 0.58 27.21 -5.34
CA LEU A 10 1.01 25.81 -5.50
C LEU A 10 0.18 25.01 -6.51
N GLN A 11 -0.43 25.68 -7.50
CA GLN A 11 -0.91 25.01 -8.70
C GLN A 11 0.25 24.85 -9.70
N THR A 12 1.10 23.86 -9.47
CA THR A 12 1.97 23.33 -10.53
C THR A 12 1.14 22.44 -11.45
N SER A 13 0.85 23.00 -12.63
CA SER A 13 0.34 22.28 -13.80
C SER A 13 1.33 21.16 -14.19
N GLY A 14 1.02 19.94 -13.79
CA GLY A 14 1.69 18.68 -14.10
C GLY A 14 0.88 17.55 -13.44
N SER A 15 0.72 16.39 -14.09
CA SER A 15 -0.07 15.30 -13.49
C SER A 15 0.51 14.96 -12.11
N LYS A 16 -0.26 15.22 -11.05
CA LYS A 16 0.13 14.90 -9.67
C LYS A 16 0.41 13.39 -9.60
N PHE A 17 1.59 13.00 -9.12
CA PHE A 17 1.97 11.59 -8.97
C PHE A 17 1.00 10.90 -7.99
N ARG A 18 0.45 9.77 -8.41
CA ARG A 18 -0.64 9.07 -7.71
C ARG A 18 -0.13 7.81 -7.02
N VAL A 19 -0.37 7.74 -5.72
CA VAL A 19 0.02 6.60 -4.89
C VAL A 19 -1.23 5.85 -4.45
N LEU A 20 -1.30 4.55 -4.77
CA LEU A 20 -2.24 3.66 -4.13
C LEU A 20 -1.58 3.09 -2.88
N LEU A 21 -2.26 3.17 -1.73
CA LEU A 21 -1.80 2.62 -0.46
C LEU A 21 -2.67 1.43 -0.08
N GLY A 22 -2.08 0.24 -0.05
CA GLY A 22 -2.69 -1.02 0.36
C GLY A 22 -2.48 -1.27 1.85
N LEU A 23 -3.57 -1.42 2.59
CA LEU A 23 -3.56 -1.67 4.03
C LEU A 23 -4.06 -3.09 4.31
N THR A 24 -3.25 -3.87 5.03
CA THR A 24 -3.61 -5.22 5.48
C THR A 24 -3.67 -5.30 7.02
N GLY A 25 -3.98 -6.48 7.57
CA GLY A 25 -4.27 -6.71 8.99
C GLY A 25 -3.08 -6.54 9.95
N SER A 26 -2.57 -5.31 10.11
CA SER A 26 -1.54 -4.95 11.09
C SER A 26 -1.59 -3.46 11.45
N VAL A 27 -1.09 -3.09 12.63
CA VAL A 27 -1.38 -1.82 13.36
C VAL A 27 -0.70 -0.56 12.77
N ALA A 28 0.02 -0.66 11.66
CA ALA A 28 1.14 0.26 11.41
C ALA A 28 0.93 1.41 10.37
N ALA A 29 -0.27 1.69 9.87
CA ALA A 29 -0.41 2.39 8.58
C ALA A 29 -0.65 3.92 8.55
N LEU A 30 -0.99 4.62 9.63
CA LEU A 30 -1.76 5.88 9.50
C LEU A 30 -0.97 7.22 9.56
N LYS A 31 0.30 7.30 9.14
CA LYS A 31 1.08 8.56 9.27
C LYS A 31 1.84 9.07 8.03
N ALA A 32 1.44 8.70 6.81
CA ALA A 32 2.10 9.21 5.60
C ALA A 32 1.59 10.64 5.21
N PRO A 33 2.47 11.62 4.94
CA PRO A 33 2.14 13.04 4.79
C PRO A 33 1.53 13.46 3.44
N LEU A 34 0.76 14.56 3.52
CA LEU A 34 -0.15 15.25 2.59
C LEU A 34 0.39 15.76 1.23
N LEU A 35 1.53 15.28 0.72
CA LEU A 35 2.19 15.86 -0.47
C LEU A 35 1.78 15.22 -1.82
N VAL A 36 1.05 14.11 -1.81
CA VAL A 36 0.67 13.33 -3.01
C VAL A 36 -0.83 13.07 -3.07
N ASP A 37 -1.33 12.71 -4.26
CA ASP A 37 -2.70 12.19 -4.40
C ASP A 37 -2.70 10.72 -3.98
N VAL A 38 -3.39 10.41 -2.89
CA VAL A 38 -3.39 9.09 -2.27
C VAL A 38 -4.79 8.54 -2.26
N ARG A 39 -4.92 7.30 -2.72
CA ARG A 39 -6.10 6.46 -2.48
C ARG A 39 -5.70 5.27 -1.65
N VAL A 40 -6.59 4.85 -0.77
CA VAL A 40 -6.37 3.68 0.09
C VAL A 40 -7.19 2.51 -0.44
N VAL A 41 -6.60 1.32 -0.48
CA VAL A 41 -7.33 0.06 -0.60
C VAL A 41 -7.05 -0.75 0.65
N THR A 42 -8.10 -1.23 1.32
CA THR A 42 -7.97 -1.93 2.59
C THR A 42 -8.65 -3.29 2.54
N THR A 43 -8.04 -4.29 3.20
CA THR A 43 -8.71 -5.57 3.43
C THR A 43 -9.70 -5.45 4.59
N ASP A 44 -10.73 -6.29 4.60
CA ASP A 44 -11.68 -6.35 5.73
C ASP A 44 -10.96 -6.57 7.07
N HIS A 45 -9.92 -7.42 7.08
CA HIS A 45 -9.14 -7.68 8.31
C HIS A 45 -8.36 -6.47 8.82
N ALA A 46 -7.95 -5.56 7.94
CA ALA A 46 -7.25 -4.35 8.34
C ALA A 46 -8.15 -3.39 9.14
N THR A 47 -9.46 -3.39 8.87
CA THR A 47 -10.44 -2.55 9.56
C THR A 47 -10.65 -2.91 11.05
N HIS A 48 -10.12 -4.05 11.51
CA HIS A 48 -10.06 -4.36 12.94
C HIS A 48 -8.99 -3.57 13.70
N PHE A 49 -8.01 -2.99 12.99
CA PHE A 49 -6.88 -2.30 13.59
C PHE A 49 -7.01 -0.78 13.56
N TYR A 50 -7.91 -0.24 12.74
CA TYR A 50 -8.17 1.19 12.64
C TYR A 50 -9.58 1.45 12.08
N ASP A 51 -10.13 2.63 12.37
CA ASP A 51 -11.39 3.06 11.78
C ASP A 51 -11.15 3.69 10.40
N ILE A 52 -11.81 3.15 9.37
CA ILE A 52 -11.73 3.66 7.99
C ILE A 52 -12.18 5.13 7.90
N ASN A 53 -13.06 5.59 8.78
CA ASN A 53 -13.55 6.97 8.82
C ASN A 53 -12.50 7.96 9.35
N GLU A 54 -11.46 7.48 10.03
CA GLU A 54 -10.34 8.31 10.51
C GLU A 54 -9.26 8.50 9.43
N VAL A 55 -9.38 7.83 8.28
CA VAL A 55 -8.45 7.99 7.16
C VAL A 55 -8.75 9.32 6.46
N PRO A 56 -7.78 10.26 6.38
CA PRO A 56 -8.02 11.59 5.81
C PRO A 56 -8.09 11.59 4.27
N VAL A 57 -8.12 10.42 3.64
CA VAL A 57 -8.15 10.21 2.19
C VAL A 57 -9.19 9.15 1.85
N HIS A 58 -9.62 9.11 0.59
CA HIS A 58 -10.63 8.15 0.17
C HIS A 58 -10.10 6.72 0.22
N ALA A 59 -10.83 5.85 0.91
CA ALA A 59 -10.48 4.46 1.14
C ALA A 59 -11.53 3.51 0.53
N TYR A 60 -11.06 2.53 -0.22
CA TYR A 60 -11.86 1.48 -0.86
C TYR A 60 -11.72 0.17 -0.12
N THR A 61 -12.82 -0.57 -0.07
CA THR A 61 -12.99 -1.89 0.53
C THR A 61 -13.48 -2.89 -0.52
N ASP A 62 -13.56 -4.17 -0.16
CA ASP A 62 -14.09 -5.21 -1.04
C ASP A 62 -15.56 -4.96 -1.44
N LYS A 63 -16.33 -4.22 -0.62
CA LYS A 63 -17.72 -3.87 -0.93
C LYS A 63 -17.81 -2.91 -2.13
N ASP A 64 -16.91 -1.94 -2.20
CA ASP A 64 -16.88 -0.93 -3.26
C ASP A 64 -16.70 -1.55 -4.65
N GLU A 65 -16.02 -2.70 -4.73
CA GLU A 65 -15.84 -3.43 -5.99
C GLU A 65 -17.18 -3.87 -6.58
N TRP A 66 -18.06 -4.41 -5.74
CA TRP A 66 -19.36 -4.93 -6.15
C TRP A 66 -20.42 -3.85 -6.26
N GLU A 67 -20.30 -2.76 -5.49
CA GLU A 67 -21.18 -1.60 -5.63
C GLU A 67 -20.95 -0.84 -6.95
N MET A 68 -19.70 -0.83 -7.46
CA MET A 68 -19.39 -0.23 -8.76
C MET A 68 -19.77 -1.12 -9.96
N TRP A 69 -19.77 -2.45 -9.79
CA TRP A 69 -20.03 -3.40 -10.86
C TRP A 69 -21.44 -4.02 -10.74
N THR A 70 -22.44 -3.33 -11.30
CA THR A 70 -23.85 -3.76 -11.21
C THR A 70 -24.36 -4.42 -12.49
N LYS A 71 -23.76 -4.09 -13.64
CA LYS A 71 -24.10 -4.62 -14.96
C LYS A 71 -22.85 -4.86 -15.80
N ARG A 72 -23.00 -5.72 -16.81
CA ARG A 72 -21.95 -5.92 -17.81
C ARG A 72 -21.57 -4.58 -18.44
N CYS A 73 -20.26 -4.36 -18.60
CA CYS A 73 -19.63 -3.11 -19.06
C CYS A 73 -19.46 -1.99 -18.01
N ASP A 74 -19.90 -2.18 -16.76
CA ASP A 74 -19.53 -1.26 -15.69
C ASP A 74 -18.00 -1.31 -15.43
N PRO A 75 -17.39 -0.19 -14.97
CA PRO A 75 -15.99 -0.17 -14.58
C PRO A 75 -15.70 -1.21 -13.51
N VAL A 76 -14.56 -1.90 -13.64
CA VAL A 76 -14.09 -2.87 -12.65
C VAL A 76 -13.09 -2.17 -11.74
N LEU A 77 -13.44 -1.98 -10.47
CA LEU A 77 -12.72 -1.10 -9.55
C LEU A 77 -11.22 -1.42 -9.44
N HIS A 78 -10.82 -2.70 -9.30
CA HIS A 78 -9.39 -3.04 -9.22
C HIS A 78 -8.60 -2.65 -10.47
N ILE A 79 -9.23 -2.70 -11.66
CA ILE A 79 -8.61 -2.27 -12.91
C ILE A 79 -8.50 -0.74 -12.96
N GLU A 80 -9.51 -0.02 -12.48
CA GLU A 80 -9.50 1.44 -12.41
C GLU A 80 -8.44 1.95 -11.42
N LEU A 81 -8.33 1.34 -10.24
CA LEU A 81 -7.27 1.64 -9.27
C LEU A 81 -5.88 1.37 -9.87
N ARG A 82 -5.72 0.23 -10.56
CA ARG A 82 -4.49 -0.10 -11.30
C ARG A 82 -4.18 0.95 -12.35
N ARG A 83 -5.15 1.44 -13.12
CA ARG A 83 -4.94 2.46 -14.16
C ARG A 83 -4.60 3.83 -13.56
N TRP A 84 -5.22 4.17 -12.44
CA TRP A 84 -5.07 5.46 -11.79
C TRP A 84 -3.69 5.63 -11.13
N ALA A 85 -3.15 4.58 -10.49
CA ALA A 85 -1.95 4.69 -9.66
C ALA A 85 -0.64 4.62 -10.47
N ASP A 86 0.32 5.50 -10.18
CA ASP A 86 1.69 5.44 -10.73
C ASP A 86 2.60 4.52 -9.90
N LEU A 87 2.27 4.38 -8.61
CA LEU A 87 2.97 3.58 -7.61
C LEU A 87 1.97 2.89 -6.69
N PHE A 88 2.22 1.62 -6.36
CA PHE A 88 1.47 0.90 -5.33
C PHE A 88 2.37 0.60 -4.14
N VAL A 89 1.94 0.99 -2.94
CA VAL A 89 2.63 0.69 -1.69
C VAL A 89 1.72 -0.17 -0.82
N ILE A 90 2.18 -1.33 -0.38
CA ILE A 90 1.46 -2.16 0.60
C ILE A 90 2.16 -2.05 1.95
N ALA A 91 1.54 -1.35 2.89
CA ALA A 91 2.17 -1.02 4.17
C ALA A 91 1.10 -0.81 5.27
N PRO A 92 0.92 -1.77 6.19
CA PRO A 92 1.65 -3.04 6.31
C PRO A 92 1.23 -4.09 5.27
N LEU A 93 2.11 -5.07 5.04
CA LEU A 93 1.82 -6.34 4.39
C LEU A 93 1.89 -7.48 5.44
N ASP A 94 0.74 -8.02 5.81
CA ASP A 94 0.63 -9.17 6.71
C ASP A 94 1.03 -10.48 6.01
N ALA A 95 1.29 -11.52 6.81
CA ALA A 95 1.75 -12.81 6.29
C ALA A 95 0.70 -13.51 5.40
N ASN A 96 -0.60 -13.29 5.67
CA ASN A 96 -1.68 -13.91 4.91
C ASN A 96 -1.72 -13.37 3.47
N THR A 97 -1.72 -12.05 3.34
CA THR A 97 -1.70 -11.33 2.07
C THR A 97 -0.38 -11.57 1.33
N LEU A 98 0.75 -11.64 2.05
CA LEU A 98 2.04 -12.07 1.47
C LEU A 98 1.92 -13.46 0.81
N GLY A 99 1.34 -14.44 1.51
CA GLY A 99 1.12 -15.78 0.99
C GLY A 99 0.17 -15.82 -0.20
N LYS A 100 -0.91 -15.04 -0.17
CA LYS A 100 -1.86 -14.90 -1.28
C LYS A 100 -1.17 -14.34 -2.53
N ILE A 101 -0.43 -13.24 -2.40
CA ILE A 101 0.29 -12.63 -3.52
C ILE A 101 1.33 -13.59 -4.09
N ALA A 102 2.13 -14.24 -3.23
CA ALA A 102 3.15 -15.19 -3.66
C ALA A 102 2.56 -16.41 -4.40
N SER A 103 1.31 -16.77 -4.10
CA SER A 103 0.60 -17.91 -4.71
C SER A 103 -0.35 -17.50 -5.84
N GLY A 104 -0.43 -16.20 -6.17
CA GLY A 104 -1.31 -15.68 -7.22
C GLY A 104 -2.81 -15.67 -6.87
N ILE A 105 -3.17 -15.75 -5.59
CA ILE A 105 -4.55 -15.63 -5.11
C ILE A 105 -4.98 -14.16 -5.19
N CYS A 106 -6.16 -13.92 -5.79
CA CYS A 106 -6.79 -12.62 -5.94
C CYS A 106 -8.26 -12.70 -5.52
N ASP A 107 -8.51 -12.74 -4.21
CA ASP A 107 -9.83 -13.00 -3.61
C ASP A 107 -10.41 -11.79 -2.87
N ASN A 108 -9.75 -10.64 -2.95
CA ASN A 108 -10.20 -9.36 -2.41
C ASN A 108 -9.68 -8.21 -3.29
N LEU A 109 -10.21 -7.00 -3.10
CA LEU A 109 -9.91 -5.84 -3.95
C LEU A 109 -8.39 -5.57 -4.00
N LEU A 110 -7.71 -5.61 -2.86
CA LEU A 110 -6.26 -5.37 -2.78
C LEU A 110 -5.47 -6.39 -3.62
N THR A 111 -5.72 -7.69 -3.42
CA THR A 111 -5.02 -8.76 -4.13
C THR A 111 -5.38 -8.82 -5.61
N CYS A 112 -6.60 -8.44 -5.99
CA CYS A 112 -7.00 -8.23 -7.39
C CYS A 112 -6.19 -7.11 -8.06
N VAL A 113 -5.99 -5.97 -7.39
CA VAL A 113 -5.13 -4.89 -7.90
C VAL A 113 -3.70 -5.38 -8.09
N VAL A 114 -3.13 -6.10 -7.10
CA VAL A 114 -1.76 -6.66 -7.20
C VAL A 114 -1.65 -7.63 -8.38
N ARG A 115 -2.64 -8.51 -8.56
CA ARG A 115 -2.63 -9.51 -9.64
C ARG A 115 -2.67 -8.89 -11.03
N ALA A 116 -3.36 -7.75 -11.16
CA ALA A 116 -3.49 -6.98 -12.40
C ALA A 116 -2.38 -5.91 -12.58
N TRP A 117 -1.45 -5.81 -11.62
CA TRP A 117 -0.45 -4.74 -11.59
C TRP A 117 0.46 -4.74 -12.81
N ASP A 118 0.88 -3.55 -13.23
CA ASP A 118 1.88 -3.39 -14.29
C ASP A 118 3.27 -3.55 -13.68
N THR A 119 3.99 -4.62 -14.00
CA THR A 119 5.32 -4.86 -13.42
C THR A 119 6.37 -3.86 -13.91
N ASN A 120 6.08 -3.02 -14.90
CA ASN A 120 6.93 -1.88 -15.27
C ASN A 120 6.77 -0.69 -14.32
N ARG A 121 5.71 -0.66 -13.49
CA ARG A 121 5.51 0.36 -12.45
C ARG A 121 5.89 -0.19 -11.08
N PRO A 122 6.49 0.65 -10.21
CA PRO A 122 6.95 0.19 -8.92
C PRO A 122 5.78 -0.32 -8.05
N LEU A 123 6.04 -1.43 -7.36
CA LEU A 123 5.24 -1.91 -6.25
C LEU A 123 6.17 -2.08 -5.05
N LEU A 124 5.92 -1.31 -3.99
CA LEU A 124 6.66 -1.40 -2.73
C LEU A 124 5.84 -2.21 -1.73
N PHE A 125 6.47 -3.07 -0.95
CA PHE A 125 5.80 -3.80 0.12
C PHE A 125 6.59 -3.75 1.43
N CYS A 126 5.88 -3.55 2.54
CA CYS A 126 6.45 -3.42 3.88
C CYS A 126 5.90 -4.54 4.76
N PRO A 127 6.58 -5.69 4.87
CA PRO A 127 6.07 -6.78 5.68
C PRO A 127 5.94 -6.38 7.16
N ALA A 128 4.90 -6.88 7.82
CA ALA A 128 4.66 -6.63 9.23
C ALA A 128 3.97 -7.83 9.88
N MET A 129 4.67 -8.55 10.74
CA MET A 129 4.18 -9.77 11.39
C MET A 129 4.99 -10.07 12.66
N ASN A 130 4.49 -10.97 13.50
CA ASN A 130 5.22 -11.45 14.67
C ASN A 130 6.56 -12.10 14.26
N THR A 131 7.59 -12.02 15.11
CA THR A 131 8.93 -12.59 14.87
C THR A 131 8.91 -14.07 14.51
N ALA A 132 8.05 -14.87 15.15
CA ALA A 132 7.93 -16.29 14.84
C ALA A 132 7.42 -16.53 13.41
N MET A 133 6.49 -15.69 12.94
CA MET A 133 6.00 -15.73 11.56
C MET A 133 7.09 -15.26 10.59
N TRP A 134 7.82 -14.19 10.93
CA TRP A 134 8.92 -13.69 10.10
C TRP A 134 10.04 -14.74 9.93
N ASN A 135 10.38 -15.45 11.01
CA ASN A 135 11.40 -16.49 10.99
C ASN A 135 10.91 -17.81 10.38
N HIS A 136 9.62 -17.95 10.08
CA HIS A 136 9.10 -19.15 9.43
C HIS A 136 9.68 -19.26 8.00
N PRO A 137 10.18 -20.43 7.57
CA PRO A 137 10.87 -20.58 6.29
C PRO A 137 10.01 -20.18 5.08
N ILE A 138 8.69 -20.37 5.17
CA ILE A 138 7.75 -19.97 4.11
C ILE A 138 7.79 -18.45 3.84
N THR A 139 7.99 -17.62 4.87
CA THR A 139 7.99 -16.18 4.75
C THR A 139 9.17 -15.73 3.91
N ALA A 140 10.36 -16.27 4.16
CA ALA A 140 11.54 -15.99 3.36
C ALA A 140 11.35 -16.40 1.89
N GLN A 141 10.72 -17.55 1.64
CA GLN A 141 10.39 -18.00 0.28
C GLN A 141 9.40 -17.06 -0.41
N GLN A 142 8.33 -16.66 0.27
CA GLN A 142 7.30 -15.76 -0.29
C GLN A 142 7.88 -14.37 -0.58
N VAL A 143 8.67 -13.81 0.34
CA VAL A 143 9.38 -12.53 0.12
C VAL A 143 10.30 -12.63 -1.10
N ALA A 144 11.07 -13.72 -1.22
CA ALA A 144 11.91 -13.96 -2.39
C ALA A 144 11.08 -14.02 -3.68
N THR A 145 9.97 -14.74 -3.68
CA THR A 145 9.04 -14.82 -4.82
C THR A 145 8.55 -13.44 -5.25
N LEU A 146 8.06 -12.61 -4.33
CA LEU A 146 7.62 -11.24 -4.66
C LEU A 146 8.74 -10.41 -5.30
N LYS A 147 9.98 -10.56 -4.83
CA LYS A 147 11.14 -9.87 -5.41
C LYS A 147 11.44 -10.35 -6.82
N THR A 148 11.20 -11.62 -7.15
CA THR A 148 11.33 -12.11 -8.54
C THR A 148 10.32 -11.49 -9.50
N PHE A 149 9.18 -10.98 -9.01
CA PHE A 149 8.20 -10.25 -9.81
C PHE A 149 8.62 -8.79 -10.08
N GLY A 150 9.76 -8.34 -9.53
CA GLY A 150 10.21 -6.95 -9.59
C GLY A 150 9.65 -6.07 -8.48
N TYR A 151 8.93 -6.64 -7.50
CA TYR A 151 8.43 -5.89 -6.35
C TYR A 151 9.56 -5.58 -5.37
N ILE A 152 9.42 -4.46 -4.67
CA ILE A 152 10.52 -3.86 -3.91
C ILE A 152 10.18 -3.93 -2.43
N GLU A 153 10.98 -4.71 -1.72
CA GLU A 153 10.87 -4.88 -0.27
C GLU A 153 11.37 -3.63 0.45
N ILE A 154 10.55 -3.08 1.34
CA ILE A 154 11.00 -2.20 2.43
C ILE A 154 11.11 -3.08 3.68
N PRO A 155 12.34 -3.43 4.13
CA PRO A 155 12.53 -4.49 5.11
C PRO A 155 11.91 -4.19 6.48
N CYS A 156 11.47 -5.25 7.15
CA CYS A 156 11.09 -5.18 8.57
C CYS A 156 12.25 -4.70 9.44
N ILE A 157 11.90 -4.04 10.53
CA ILE A 157 12.82 -3.66 11.60
C ILE A 157 12.63 -4.56 12.83
N SER A 158 13.63 -4.57 13.68
CA SER A 158 13.52 -5.15 15.02
C SER A 158 12.85 -4.14 15.95
N LYS A 159 11.77 -4.56 16.61
CA LYS A 159 11.05 -3.77 17.61
C LYS A 159 10.66 -4.67 18.77
N LYS A 160 10.43 -4.07 19.94
CA LYS A 160 9.73 -4.75 21.03
C LYS A 160 8.27 -4.92 20.59
N LEU A 161 7.86 -6.17 20.37
CA LEU A 161 6.54 -6.52 19.90
C LEU A 161 5.51 -6.36 21.03
N VAL A 162 4.22 -6.32 20.66
CA VAL A 162 3.09 -6.23 21.60
C VAL A 162 3.10 -7.40 22.61
N CYS A 163 3.66 -8.56 22.25
CA CYS A 163 3.81 -9.71 23.14
C CYS A 163 4.95 -9.58 24.17
N GLY A 164 5.79 -8.54 24.12
CA GLY A 164 6.91 -8.31 25.03
C GLY A 164 8.27 -8.77 24.51
N ASP A 165 8.30 -9.62 23.48
CA ASP A 165 9.53 -10.10 22.83
C ASP A 165 10.18 -9.03 21.95
N GLU A 166 11.50 -8.96 21.93
CA GLU A 166 12.25 -8.19 20.95
C GLU A 166 12.62 -9.07 19.76
N GLY A 167 12.26 -8.64 18.55
CA GLY A 167 12.62 -9.40 17.35
C GLY A 167 12.23 -8.71 16.05
N LYS A 168 12.73 -9.27 14.95
CA LYS A 168 12.50 -8.77 13.60
C LYS A 168 11.09 -9.14 13.12
N GLY A 169 10.41 -8.20 12.51
CA GLY A 169 9.05 -8.41 11.99
C GLY A 169 8.15 -7.18 12.10
N GLY A 170 8.57 -6.16 12.84
CA GLY A 170 7.89 -4.88 12.85
C GLY A 170 8.01 -4.18 11.49
N MET A 171 6.93 -3.52 11.05
CA MET A 171 6.95 -2.71 9.84
C MET A 171 8.05 -1.63 9.94
N ALA A 172 8.67 -1.31 8.81
CA ALA A 172 9.56 -0.16 8.69
C ALA A 172 8.89 1.12 9.22
N GLU A 173 9.70 2.06 9.70
CA GLU A 173 9.19 3.37 10.12
C GLU A 173 8.53 4.10 8.96
N VAL A 174 7.46 4.84 9.26
CA VAL A 174 6.72 5.59 8.25
C VAL A 174 7.62 6.57 7.51
N SER A 175 8.59 7.20 8.18
CA SER A 175 9.60 8.06 7.54
C SER A 175 10.40 7.31 6.46
N THR A 176 10.85 6.10 6.76
CA THR A 176 11.58 5.24 5.80
C THR A 176 10.72 4.92 4.58
N ILE A 177 9.44 4.61 4.78
CA ILE A 177 8.50 4.33 3.69
C ILE A 177 8.33 5.58 2.82
N VAL A 178 8.06 6.72 3.44
CA VAL A 178 7.87 8.01 2.75
C VAL A 178 9.12 8.42 1.98
N ASP A 179 10.31 8.26 2.56
CA ASP A 179 11.56 8.60 1.90
C ASP A 179 11.89 7.64 0.74
N THR A 180 11.49 6.37 0.84
CA THR A 180 11.57 5.42 -0.28
C THR A 180 10.62 5.82 -1.40
N VAL A 181 9.37 6.17 -1.07
CA VAL A 181 8.36 6.64 -2.04
C VAL A 181 8.85 7.90 -2.78
N LYS A 182 9.47 8.85 -2.05
CA LYS A 182 10.00 10.09 -2.65
C LYS A 182 11.04 9.87 -3.75
N GLN A 183 11.78 8.76 -3.71
CA GLN A 183 12.78 8.43 -4.74
C GLN A 183 12.12 8.17 -6.11
N TYR A 184 10.83 7.82 -6.14
CA TYR A 184 10.09 7.60 -7.39
C TYR A 184 9.48 8.88 -7.97
N PHE A 185 9.37 9.96 -7.18
CA PHE A 185 8.94 11.26 -7.69
C PHE A 185 9.99 11.92 -8.58
N GLN A 186 11.27 11.56 -8.40
CA GLN A 186 12.41 12.24 -9.00
C GLN A 186 12.94 11.58 -10.27
N LYS A 187 12.30 10.52 -10.79
CA LYS A 187 12.66 9.96 -12.09
C LYS A 187 11.80 10.62 -13.17
N PRO A 188 12.34 11.54 -14.00
CA PRO A 188 11.68 11.88 -15.25
C PRO A 188 11.56 10.60 -16.07
N GLY A 189 10.44 10.42 -16.74
CA GLY A 189 10.18 9.25 -17.59
C GLY A 189 11.39 8.92 -18.48
N VAL A 190 11.76 7.64 -18.46
CA VAL A 190 12.54 7.04 -19.55
C VAL A 190 11.62 6.90 -20.74
#